data_AF-A0A4Q8TND1-F1
#
_entry.id   AF-A0A4Q8TND1-F1
#
_cell.length_a   1.000
_cell.length_b   1.000
_cell.length_c   1.000
_cell.angle_alpha   90.00
_cell.angle_beta   90.00
_cell.angle_gamma   90.00
#
_symmetry.space_group_name_H-M   'P 1'
#
loop_
_entity.id
_entity.type
_entity.pdbx_description
1 polymer ?
#
loop_
_entity_poly.entity_id
_entity_poly.type
_entity_poly.pdbx_seq_one_letter_code
_entity_poly.pdbx_strand_id
1 'polypeptide(L)'
;MTLKHWMLIRKICLAYFTLVLALFALELVVMAVSEYGSKPTDYVGCYAYDALLVGFKCSGFQASELVSFALNYPLYHLYMPFFVFWNPLLILVLLAMYSPLVMLLISNGKVVSARV
;
A
#
# COMPACT_ATOMS: atom_id res chain seq x y z
N MET A 1 26.91 -11.12 1.31
CA MET A 1 26.22 -9.91 1.82
C MET A 1 26.74 -9.62 3.23
N THR A 2 27.22 -8.40 3.51
CA THR A 2 27.75 -8.07 4.86
C THR A 2 26.62 -7.67 5.82
N LEU A 3 26.87 -7.71 7.14
CA LEU A 3 25.90 -7.32 8.17
C LEU A 3 25.30 -5.92 7.93
N LYS A 4 26.11 -4.97 7.44
CA LYS A 4 25.66 -3.61 7.09
C LYS A 4 24.54 -3.61 6.04
N HIS A 5 24.61 -4.50 5.05
CA HIS A 5 23.59 -4.62 4.01
C HIS A 5 22.27 -5.16 4.59
N TRP A 6 22.32 -6.17 5.47
CA TRP A 6 21.13 -6.71 6.12
C TRP A 6 20.44 -5.69 7.03
N MET A 7 21.20 -4.86 7.73
CA MET A 7 20.65 -3.74 8.51
C MET A 7 20.00 -2.67 7.63
N LEU A 8 20.59 -2.36 6.48
CA LEU A 8 20.01 -1.42 5.52
C LEU A 8 18.68 -1.96 4.96
N ILE A 9 18.65 -3.22 4.53
CA ILE A 9 17.42 -3.89 4.04
C ILE A 9 16.33 -3.83 5.09
N ARG A 10 16.66 -4.16 6.36
CA ARG A 10 15.71 -4.07 7.46
C ARG A 10 15.12 -2.67 7.60
N LYS A 11 15.96 -1.62 7.54
CA LYS A 11 15.48 -0.22 7.61
C LYS A 11 14.56 0.14 6.45
N ILE A 12 14.90 -0.29 5.22
CA ILE A 12 14.08 -0.04 4.03
C ILE A 12 12.73 -0.75 4.17
N CYS A 13 12.71 -2.02 4.61
CA CYS A 13 11.45 -2.73 4.84
C CYS A 13 10.61 -2.06 5.93
N LEU A 14 11.21 -1.63 7.04
CA LEU A 14 10.49 -0.89 8.08
C LEU A 14 9.91 0.42 7.56
N ALA A 15 10.67 1.16 6.75
CA ALA A 15 10.19 2.39 6.11
C ALA A 15 8.98 2.12 5.20
N TYR A 16 9.01 1.02 4.44
CA TYR A 16 7.88 0.58 3.63
C TYR A 16 6.62 0.30 4.49
N PHE A 17 6.77 -0.44 5.59
CA PHE A 17 5.63 -0.69 6.49
C PHE A 17 5.08 0.60 7.10
N THR A 18 5.94 1.52 7.51
CA THR A 18 5.48 2.82 8.03
C THR A 18 4.75 3.63 6.97
N LEU A 19 5.18 3.56 5.70
CA LEU A 19 4.49 4.21 4.59
C LEU A 19 3.08 3.62 4.38
N VAL A 20 2.97 2.29 4.30
CA VAL A 20 1.67 1.62 4.11
C VAL A 20 0.73 1.91 5.28
N LEU A 21 1.25 1.91 6.51
CA LEU A 21 0.47 2.26 7.70
C LEU A 21 0.00 3.71 7.68
N ALA A 22 0.84 4.65 7.25
CA ALA A 22 0.48 6.06 7.10
C ALA A 22 -0.61 6.25 6.03
N LEU A 23 -0.52 5.55 4.91
CA LEU A 23 -1.55 5.56 3.86
C LEU A 23 -2.87 5.01 4.38
N PHE A 24 -2.84 3.89 5.11
CA PHE A 24 -4.04 3.34 5.75
C PHE A 24 -4.68 4.30 6.75
N ALA A 25 -3.88 5.04 7.54
CA ALA A 25 -4.41 6.07 8.42
C ALA A 25 -5.08 7.22 7.63
N LEU A 26 -4.52 7.62 6.48
CA LEU A 26 -5.13 8.61 5.61
C LEU A 26 -6.44 8.11 4.98
N GLU A 27 -6.53 6.84 4.62
CA GLU A 27 -7.79 6.22 4.17
C GLU A 27 -8.89 6.37 5.23
N LEU A 28 -8.58 6.09 6.50
CA LEU A 28 -9.53 6.25 7.61
C LEU A 28 -9.96 7.70 7.79
N VAL A 29 -9.04 8.66 7.63
CA VAL A 29 -9.38 10.09 7.66
C VAL A 29 -10.32 10.43 6.52
N VAL A 30 -10.03 10.01 5.29
CA VAL A 30 -10.89 10.25 4.12
C VAL A 30 -12.28 9.65 4.34
N MET A 31 -12.37 8.42 4.86
CA MET A 31 -13.66 7.80 5.22
C MET A 31 -14.41 8.56 6.30
N ALA A 32 -13.72 9.14 7.27
CA ALA A 32 -14.34 9.89 8.35
C ALA A 32 -14.85 11.27 7.92
N VAL A 33 -14.21 11.90 6.93
CA VAL A 33 -14.54 13.28 6.50
C VAL A 33 -15.32 13.35 5.20
N SER A 34 -15.30 12.31 4.37
CA SER A 34 -16.00 12.27 3.09
C SER A 34 -17.28 11.43 3.19
N GLU A 35 -18.38 11.94 2.64
CA GLU A 35 -19.58 11.14 2.49
C GLU A 35 -19.38 10.09 1.39
N TYR A 36 -19.85 8.88 1.68
CA TYR A 36 -19.82 7.74 0.76
C TYR A 36 -20.70 7.97 -0.48
N GLY A 37 -20.20 7.60 -1.67
CA GLY A 37 -21.00 7.58 -2.89
C GLY A 37 -20.39 8.37 -4.06
N SER A 38 -21.11 8.40 -5.18
CA SER A 38 -20.66 9.13 -6.38
C SER A 38 -20.67 10.64 -6.14
N LYS A 39 -19.57 11.29 -6.52
CA LYS A 39 -19.42 12.74 -6.49
C LYS A 39 -19.58 13.32 -7.90
N PRO A 40 -20.11 14.55 -8.03
CA PRO A 40 -20.27 15.22 -9.32
C PRO A 40 -18.90 15.51 -9.95
N THR A 41 -18.86 15.74 -11.26
CA THR A 41 -17.60 15.82 -12.03
C THR A 41 -16.72 17.00 -11.66
N ASP A 42 -17.29 18.01 -11.02
CA ASP A 42 -16.65 19.23 -10.50
C ASP A 42 -16.17 19.09 -9.05
N TYR A 43 -16.33 17.91 -8.43
CA TYR A 43 -15.85 17.66 -7.07
C TYR A 43 -14.33 17.76 -6.96
N VAL A 44 -13.86 18.52 -5.96
CA VAL A 44 -12.46 18.67 -5.61
C VAL A 44 -12.21 18.02 -4.26
N GLY A 45 -11.39 16.97 -4.22
CA GLY A 45 -11.07 16.24 -2.99
C GLY A 45 -10.96 14.74 -3.21
N CYS A 46 -10.84 13.99 -2.12
CA CYS A 46 -10.80 12.54 -2.10
C CYS A 46 -12.06 11.98 -1.41
N TYR A 47 -12.64 10.94 -1.97
CA TYR A 47 -13.84 10.30 -1.46
C TYR A 47 -13.76 8.78 -1.59
N ALA A 48 -14.46 8.07 -0.70
CA ALA A 48 -14.65 6.63 -0.80
C ALA A 48 -15.77 6.31 -1.80
N TYR A 49 -15.56 5.33 -2.67
CA TYR A 49 -16.53 4.82 -3.64
C TYR A 49 -16.67 3.31 -3.53
N ASP A 50 -17.84 2.81 -3.92
CA ASP A 50 -18.13 1.38 -4.02
C ASP A 50 -18.09 0.95 -5.50
N ALA A 51 -17.20 0.02 -5.84
CA ALA A 51 -17.27 -0.68 -7.12
C ALA A 51 -16.87 -2.15 -6.93
N LEU A 52 -17.76 -2.92 -6.30
CA LEU A 52 -17.57 -4.32 -5.84
C LEU A 52 -16.68 -4.45 -4.60
N LEU A 53 -15.77 -3.51 -4.40
CA LEU A 53 -14.92 -3.34 -3.22
C LEU A 53 -14.86 -1.84 -2.90
N VAL A 54 -14.55 -1.52 -1.63
CA VAL A 54 -14.28 -0.15 -1.21
C VAL A 54 -13.03 0.34 -1.93
N GLY A 55 -13.07 1.54 -2.50
CA GLY A 55 -11.92 2.19 -3.10
C GLY A 55 -11.93 3.70 -2.86
N PHE A 56 -10.82 4.35 -3.12
CA PHE A 56 -10.67 5.81 -2.99
C PHE A 56 -10.46 6.47 -4.33
N LYS A 57 -11.15 7.58 -4.57
CA LYS A 57 -10.95 8.40 -5.77
C LYS A 57 -10.76 9.84 -5.38
N CYS A 58 -9.79 10.48 -6.00
CA CYS A 58 -9.50 11.89 -5.84
C CYS A 58 -9.65 12.60 -7.18
N SER A 59 -10.23 13.81 -7.16
CA SER A 59 -10.44 14.63 -8.35
C SER A 59 -10.23 16.11 -8.05
N GLY A 60 -10.05 16.91 -9.10
CA GLY A 60 -10.05 18.36 -9.00
C GLY A 60 -8.74 19.04 -8.57
N PHE A 61 -7.64 18.30 -8.46
CA PHE A 61 -6.31 18.88 -8.17
C PHE A 61 -5.18 18.16 -8.90
N GLN A 62 -4.02 18.83 -9.02
CA GLN A 62 -2.86 18.27 -9.70
C GLN A 62 -2.34 17.04 -8.94
N ALA A 63 -2.05 15.95 -9.66
CA ALA A 63 -1.67 14.65 -9.09
C ALA A 63 -2.80 13.88 -8.36
N SER A 64 -4.07 14.23 -8.58
CA SER A 64 -5.20 13.49 -8.00
C SER A 64 -5.18 11.99 -8.31
N GLU A 65 -4.75 11.59 -9.52
CA GLU A 65 -4.59 10.18 -9.89
C GLU A 65 -3.51 9.47 -9.06
N LEU A 66 -2.38 10.15 -8.81
CA LEU A 66 -1.30 9.60 -8.00
C LEU A 66 -1.75 9.45 -6.53
N VAL A 67 -2.45 10.45 -6.00
CA VAL A 67 -2.99 10.41 -4.63
C VAL A 67 -4.06 9.32 -4.51
N SER A 68 -4.93 9.17 -5.53
CA SER A 68 -5.90 8.08 -5.59
C SER A 68 -5.20 6.73 -5.56
N PHE A 69 -4.18 6.53 -6.40
CA PHE A 69 -3.41 5.29 -6.42
C PHE A 69 -2.73 5.01 -5.07
N ALA A 70 -2.12 6.02 -4.46
CA ALA A 70 -1.48 5.89 -3.15
C ALA A 70 -2.49 5.54 -2.04
N LEU A 71 -3.66 6.18 -2.03
CA LEU A 71 -4.75 5.87 -1.10
C LEU A 71 -5.42 4.52 -1.34
N ASN A 72 -5.21 3.86 -2.47
CA ASN A 72 -5.67 2.48 -2.65
C ASN A 72 -4.55 1.45 -2.44
N TYR A 73 -3.31 1.90 -2.22
CA TYR A 73 -2.16 1.01 -2.11
C TYR A 73 -2.25 0.04 -0.92
N PRO A 74 -2.69 0.45 0.29
CA PRO A 74 -3.02 -0.48 1.37
C PRO A 74 -4.10 -1.50 0.95
N LEU A 75 -5.19 -1.04 0.34
CA LEU A 75 -6.26 -1.92 -0.15
C LEU A 75 -5.79 -2.93 -1.19
N TYR A 76 -4.84 -2.57 -2.05
CA TYR A 76 -4.25 -3.51 -3.02
C TYR A 76 -3.55 -4.69 -2.34
N HIS A 77 -3.00 -4.54 -1.14
CA HIS A 77 -2.45 -5.68 -0.40
C HIS A 77 -3.54 -6.69 -0.05
N LEU A 78 -4.74 -6.20 0.27
CA LEU A 78 -5.89 -7.05 0.58
C LEU A 78 -6.49 -7.68 -0.68
N TYR A 79 -6.65 -6.89 -1.75
CA TYR A 79 -7.44 -7.28 -2.91
C TYR A 79 -6.66 -8.01 -4.01
N MET A 80 -5.39 -7.68 -4.23
CA MET A 80 -4.58 -8.27 -5.30
C MET A 80 -4.53 -9.81 -5.26
N PRO A 81 -4.41 -10.50 -4.10
CA PRO A 81 -4.47 -11.96 -4.05
C PRO A 81 -5.71 -12.56 -4.72
N PHE A 82 -6.87 -11.90 -4.62
CA PHE A 82 -8.11 -12.35 -5.24
C PHE A 82 -8.14 -12.09 -6.75
N PHE A 83 -7.54 -10.98 -7.20
CA PHE A 83 -7.50 -10.62 -8.61
C PHE A 83 -6.49 -11.41 -9.44
N VAL A 84 -5.50 -12.07 -8.82
CA VAL A 84 -4.55 -12.95 -9.53
C VAL A 84 -5.27 -14.08 -10.26
N PHE A 85 -6.39 -14.59 -9.73
CA PHE A 85 -7.19 -15.63 -10.41
C PHE A 85 -7.76 -15.15 -11.75
N TRP A 86 -8.09 -13.85 -11.85
CA TRP A 86 -8.70 -13.25 -13.04
C TRP A 86 -7.66 -12.69 -14.01
N ASN A 87 -6.53 -12.21 -13.48
CA ASN A 87 -5.41 -11.74 -14.28
C ASN A 87 -4.09 -12.23 -13.68
N PRO A 88 -3.50 -13.32 -14.22
CA PRO A 88 -2.30 -13.93 -13.66
C PRO A 88 -1.07 -13.03 -13.74
N LEU A 89 -1.05 -12.00 -14.60
CA LEU A 89 0.06 -11.05 -14.66
C LEU A 89 0.22 -10.24 -13.36
N LEU A 90 -0.85 -10.13 -12.56
CA LEU A 90 -0.82 -9.47 -11.26
C LEU A 90 0.06 -10.20 -10.23
N ILE A 91 0.47 -11.44 -10.49
CA ILE A 91 1.38 -12.17 -9.60
C ILE A 91 2.72 -11.45 -9.43
N LEU A 92 3.22 -10.77 -10.47
CA LEU A 92 4.47 -10.01 -10.39
C LEU A 92 4.33 -8.81 -9.44
N VAL A 93 3.19 -8.12 -9.51
CA VAL A 93 2.86 -7.00 -8.62
C VAL A 93 2.71 -7.50 -7.19
N LEU A 94 1.99 -8.61 -7.00
CA LEU A 94 1.80 -9.24 -5.70
C LEU A 94 3.15 -9.61 -5.06
N LEU A 95 4.03 -10.27 -5.81
CA LEU A 95 5.38 -10.63 -5.33
C LEU A 95 6.18 -9.39 -4.95
N ALA A 96 6.14 -8.33 -5.76
CA ALA A 96 6.82 -7.08 -5.46
C ALA A 96 6.29 -6.44 -4.16
N MET A 97 4.97 -6.37 -3.99
CA MET A 97 4.31 -5.78 -2.81
C MET A 97 4.58 -6.55 -1.52
N TYR A 98 4.63 -7.88 -1.58
CA TYR A 98 4.90 -8.72 -0.41
C TYR A 98 6.39 -8.98 -0.16
N SER A 99 7.26 -8.68 -1.13
CA SER A 99 8.71 -8.84 -0.98
C SER A 99 9.30 -8.13 0.26
N PRO A 100 8.87 -6.93 0.67
CA PRO A 100 9.41 -6.27 1.86
C PRO A 100 9.11 -7.04 3.14
N LEU A 101 7.96 -7.73 3.23
CA LEU A 101 7.60 -8.59 4.36
C LEU A 101 8.57 -9.77 4.47
N VAL A 102 8.77 -10.49 3.37
CA VAL A 102 9.67 -11.66 3.31
C VAL A 102 11.10 -11.22 3.63
N MET A 103 11.56 -10.12 3.04
CA MET A 103 12.90 -9.58 3.27
C MET A 103 13.09 -9.07 4.70
N LEU A 104 12.05 -8.54 5.34
CA LEU A 104 12.11 -8.13 6.74
C LEU A 104 12.33 -9.35 7.65
N LEU A 105 11.59 -10.44 7.44
CA LEU A 105 11.74 -11.69 8.20
C LEU A 105 13.14 -12.27 8.05
N ILE A 106 13.64 -12.37 6.81
CA ILE A 106 14.98 -12.89 6.53
C ILE A 106 16.05 -11.99 7.17
N SER A 107 15.94 -10.67 6.98
CA SER A 107 16.91 -9.73 7.53
C SER A 107 16.95 -9.74 9.05
N ASN A 108 15.80 -9.88 9.72
CA ASN A 108 15.73 -10.02 11.18
C ASN A 108 16.47 -11.28 11.65
N GLY A 109 16.22 -12.44 11.03
CA GLY A 109 16.92 -13.68 11.37
C GLY A 109 18.43 -13.56 11.21
N LYS A 110 18.90 -12.93 10.12
CA LYS A 110 20.33 -12.72 9.87
C LYS A 110 20.98 -11.73 10.84
N VAL A 111 20.28 -10.66 11.21
CA VAL A 111 20.79 -9.67 12.18
C VAL A 111 20.84 -10.25 13.59
N VAL A 112 19.87 -11.07 13.99
CA VAL A 112 19.85 -11.73 15.30
C VAL A 112 20.95 -12.79 15.38
N SER A 113 21.07 -13.65 14.37
CA SER A 113 22.10 -14.71 14.34
C SER A 113 23.54 -14.17 14.34
N ALA A 114 23.76 -12.93 13.91
CA ALA A 114 25.09 -12.31 13.91
C ALA A 114 25.44 -11.58 15.22
N ARG A 115 24.49 -11.48 16.17
CA ARG A 115 24.72 -10.93 17.52
C ARG A 115 25.03 -12.01 18.57
N VAL A 116 24.68 -13.27 18.29
CA VAL A 116 25.03 -14.45 19.10
C VAL A 116 26.40 -14.92 18.66
#